data_AF-A0A1R1B442-F1
#
_entry.id   AF-A0A1R1B442-F1
#
_cell.length_a   1.000
_cell.length_b   1.000
_cell.length_c   1.000
_cell.angle_alpha   90.00
_cell.angle_beta   90.00
_cell.angle_gamma   90.00
#
_symmetry.space_group_name_H-M   'P 1'
#
loop_
_entity.id
_entity.type
_entity.pdbx_description
1 polymer ?
#
loop_
_entity_poly.entity_id
_entity_poly.type
_entity_poly.pdbx_seq_one_letter_code
_entity_poly.pdbx_strand_id
1 'polypeptide(L)' 'MSEPVYLQNRSYDPEQMAGYHFVKAEHFERMKMACAGNPPFFYKYAEQEYYHKALAHRYKGMGGWM' A
#
# COMPACT_ATOMS: atom_id res chain seq x y z
N MET A 1 -16.63 -29.61 17.34
CA MET A 1 -16.17 -29.01 16.07
C MET A 1 -16.45 -27.52 16.18
N SER A 2 -15.43 -26.72 16.50
CA SER A 2 -15.53 -25.26 16.59
C SER A 2 -14.92 -24.65 15.33
N GLU A 3 -15.66 -23.76 14.69
CA GLU A 3 -15.32 -23.09 13.42
C GLU A 3 -14.01 -22.28 13.54
N PRO A 4 -13.23 -22.13 12.46
CA PRO A 4 -12.04 -21.29 12.48
C PRO A 4 -12.47 -19.82 12.46
N VAL A 5 -12.24 -19.14 13.58
CA VAL A 5 -12.41 -17.68 13.69
C VAL A 5 -11.34 -17.01 12.83
N TYR A 6 -11.59 -16.87 11.53
CA TYR A 6 -10.87 -15.94 10.65
C TYR A 6 -11.42 -14.51 10.80
N LEU A 7 -11.64 -14.07 12.04
CA LEU A 7 -11.81 -12.64 12.30
C LEU A 7 -10.42 -12.04 12.27
N GLN A 8 -10.08 -11.56 11.08
CA GLN A 8 -8.98 -10.64 10.79
C GLN A 8 -8.92 -9.58 11.89
N ASN A 9 -8.09 -9.85 12.88
CA ASN A 9 -7.52 -8.82 13.72
C ASN A 9 -6.56 -8.06 12.78
N ARG A 10 -7.10 -7.19 11.91
CA ARG A 10 -6.29 -6.15 11.27
C ARG A 10 -5.84 -5.28 12.43
N SER A 11 -4.72 -5.68 13.03
CA SER A 11 -4.10 -4.89 14.05
C SER A 11 -3.89 -3.51 13.43
N TYR A 12 -4.38 -2.47 14.09
CA TYR A 12 -4.18 -1.08 13.68
C TYR A 12 -2.73 -0.68 13.98
N ASP A 13 -1.78 -1.58 13.71
CA ASP A 13 -0.36 -1.38 13.88
C ASP A 13 0.11 -0.49 12.72
N PRO A 14 0.59 0.73 13.01
CA PRO A 14 1.08 1.63 11.97
C PRO A 14 2.22 1.01 11.16
N GLU A 15 3.04 0.12 11.72
CA GLU A 15 4.12 -0.53 10.96
C GLU A 15 3.58 -1.50 9.91
N GLN A 16 2.60 -2.34 10.29
CA GLN A 16 1.93 -3.24 9.34
C GLN A 16 1.21 -2.45 8.24
N MET A 17 0.55 -1.35 8.61
CA MET A 17 -0.09 -0.46 7.63
C MET A 17 0.93 0.19 6.70
N ALA A 18 2.07 0.64 7.22
CA ALA A 18 3.15 1.17 6.40
C ALA A 18 3.65 0.12 5.38
N GLY A 19 3.90 -1.10 5.84
CA GLY A 19 4.31 -2.23 4.99
C GLY A 19 3.30 -2.54 3.90
N TYR A 20 2.00 -2.62 4.24
CA TYR A 20 0.92 -2.82 3.28
C TYR A 20 0.92 -1.76 2.16
N HIS A 21 1.06 -0.49 2.55
CA HIS A 21 1.06 0.62 1.60
C HIS A 21 2.34 0.67 0.76
N PHE A 22 3.51 0.29 1.29
CA PHE A 22 4.73 0.16 0.49
C PHE A 22 4.60 -0.93 -0.59
N VAL A 23 4.04 -2.10 -0.26
CA VAL A 23 3.81 -3.18 -1.24
C VAL A 23 2.84 -2.71 -2.33
N LYS A 24 1.77 -1.99 -1.97
CA LYS A 24 0.84 -1.41 -2.94
C LYS A 24 1.51 -0.37 -3.84
N ALA A 25 2.35 0.50 -3.30
CA ALA A 25 3.10 1.47 -4.08
C ALA A 25 3.99 0.78 -5.12
N GLU A 26 4.74 -0.23 -4.72
CA GLU A 26 5.61 -1.01 -5.62
C GLU A 26 4.79 -1.74 -6.71
N HIS A 27 3.61 -2.26 -6.36
CA HIS A 27 2.70 -2.85 -7.34
C HIS A 27 2.27 -1.83 -8.40
N PHE A 28 1.86 -0.63 -7.98
CA PHE A 28 1.44 0.42 -8.93
C PHE A 28 2.60 0.99 -9.73
N GLU A 29 3.80 1.05 -9.17
CA GLU A 29 5.01 1.38 -9.92
C GLU A 29 5.24 0.39 -11.08
N ARG A 30 5.11 -0.92 -10.82
CA ARG A 30 5.19 -1.94 -11.89
C ARG A 30 4.10 -1.75 -12.95
N MET A 31 2.86 -1.48 -12.54
CA MET A 31 1.75 -1.23 -13.48
C MET A 31 1.98 0.04 -14.32
N LYS A 32 2.47 1.11 -13.69
CA LYS A 32 2.85 2.37 -14.36
C LYS A 32 3.89 2.09 -15.44
N MET A 33 4.94 1.33 -15.13
CA MET A 33 6.00 1.00 -16.09
C MET A 33 5.51 0.06 -17.20
N ALA A 34 4.65 -0.92 -16.89
CA ALA A 34 4.02 -1.79 -17.87
C ALA A 34 3.11 -1.01 -18.85
N CYS A 35 2.54 0.11 -18.39
CA CYS A 35 1.69 0.99 -19.19
C CYS A 35 2.40 2.26 -19.68
N ALA A 36 3.73 2.30 -19.73
CA ALA A 36 4.49 3.49 -20.14
C ALA A 36 4.10 4.02 -21.55
N GLY A 37 3.67 3.15 -22.46
CA GLY A 37 3.17 3.52 -23.79
C GLY A 37 1.70 3.93 -23.85
N ASN A 38 0.96 3.89 -22.72
CA ASN A 38 -0.46 4.23 -22.66
C ASN A 38 -0.68 5.35 -21.61
N PRO A 39 -0.67 6.63 -22.03
CA PRO A 39 -0.67 7.76 -21.10
C PRO A 39 -1.82 7.76 -20.08
N PRO A 40 -3.09 7.46 -20.46
CA PRO A 40 -4.18 7.35 -19.48
C PRO A 40 -3.90 6.37 -18.33
N PHE A 41 -3.37 5.18 -18.64
CA PHE A 41 -3.04 4.19 -17.62
C PHE A 41 -1.78 4.54 -16.84
N PHE A 42 -0.78 5.11 -17.51
CA PHE A 42 0.44 5.58 -16.85
C PHE A 42 0.10 6.57 -15.72
N TYR A 43 -0.66 7.62 -16.02
CA TYR A 43 -1.01 8.64 -15.02
C TYR A 43 -1.91 8.07 -13.92
N LYS A 44 -2.88 7.21 -14.28
CA LYS A 44 -3.73 6.53 -13.29
C LYS A 44 -2.90 5.74 -12.29
N TYR A 45 -1.90 4.97 -12.75
CA TYR A 45 -1.06 4.19 -11.84
C TYR A 45 -0.03 5.03 -11.09
N ALA A 46 0.45 6.14 -11.68
CA ALA A 46 1.30 7.10 -10.99
C ALA A 46 0.58 7.76 -9.80
N GLU A 47 -0.70 8.13 -9.96
CA GLU A 47 -1.51 8.68 -8.86
C GLU A 47 -1.67 7.66 -7.72
N GLN A 48 -1.95 6.39 -8.06
CA GLN A 48 -2.09 5.33 -7.07
C GLN A 48 -0.76 5.04 -6.36
N GLU A 49 0.35 4.97 -7.09
CA GLU A 49 1.69 4.84 -6.51
C GLU A 49 1.97 5.96 -5.50
N TYR A 50 1.72 7.21 -5.89
CA TYR A 50 1.93 8.37 -5.02
C TYR A 50 1.06 8.32 -3.76
N TYR A 51 -0.24 8.03 -3.92
CA TYR A 51 -1.17 7.90 -2.81
C TYR A 51 -0.71 6.84 -1.79
N HIS A 52 -0.29 5.67 -2.28
CA HIS A 52 0.18 4.60 -1.41
C HIS A 52 1.54 4.93 -0.76
N LYS A 53 2.47 5.58 -1.47
CA LYS A 53 3.72 6.09 -0.86
C LYS A 53 3.43 7.08 0.27
N ALA A 54 2.54 8.04 0.05
CA ALA A 54 2.16 9.04 1.06
C ALA A 54 1.57 8.38 2.32
N LEU A 55 0.66 7.41 2.15
CA LEU A 55 0.11 6.66 3.28
C LEU A 55 1.15 5.81 4.00
N ALA A 56 2.04 5.15 3.28
CA ALA A 56 3.12 4.37 3.88
C ALA A 56 4.00 5.24 4.79
N HIS A 57 4.41 6.41 4.30
CA HIS A 57 5.18 7.37 5.09
C HIS A 57 4.40 7.95 6.27
N ARG A 58 3.09 8.23 6.10
CA ARG A 58 2.22 8.66 7.21
C ARG A 58 2.19 7.63 8.33
N TYR A 59 1.92 6.36 8.01
CA TYR A 59 1.85 5.31 9.01
C TYR A 59 3.22 5.01 9.63
N LYS A 60 4.30 5.07 8.85
CA LYS A 60 5.67 4.98 9.39
C LYS A 60 5.95 6.10 10.39
N GLY A 61 5.47 7.32 10.15
CA GLY A 61 5.57 8.43 11.10
C GLY A 61 4.71 8.26 12.35
N MET A 62 3.59 7.56 12.25
CA MET A 62 2.69 7.25 13.38
C MET A 62 3.20 6.10 14.26
N GLY A 63 3.96 5.16 13.70
CA GLY A 63 4.53 4.03 14.45
C GLY A 63 5.50 4.46 15.55
N GLY A 64 6.04 5.69 15.45
CA GLY A 64 7.09 6.18 16.33
C GLY A 64 8.39 5.42 16.06
N TRP A 65 9.47 6.15 15.87
CA TRP A 65 10.79 5.53 15.96
C TRP A 65 10.97 5.10 17.42
N MET A 66 10.75 3.81 17.72
CA MET A 66 11.36 3.16 18.87
C MET A 66 12.79 2.77 18.51
#